data_AF-A0A838QHZ7-F1
#
_entry.id   AF-A0A838QHZ7-F1
#
_cell.length_a   1.000
_cell.length_b   1.000
_cell.length_c   1.000
_cell.angle_alpha   90.00
_cell.angle_beta   90.00
_cell.angle_gamma   90.00
#
_symmetry.space_group_name_H-M   'P 1'
#
loop_
_entity.id
_entity.type
_entity.pdbx_description
1 polymer ?
#
loop_
_entity_poly.entity_id
_entity_poly.type
_entity_poly.pdbx_seq_one_letter_code
_entity_poly.pdbx_strand_id
1 'polypeptide(L)'
;MQAQTAPAQAAPQPAIAPATAAAPPAGRATVTVINTDGTTQNLLIPLTRQDVADLRERREELSSQLTSAAGRRRRLAEDLRANPEGPARTGLEGRLAVLDNRLAQLEGDIASTGRQLSAAPQGLIASEGISLNRDIPENVMQISGVFTVFVLFPIALAFARRMWKGTGRQSVQAVFPQESAQRLERLEQGMEAIAIEIE
;
A
#
# COMPACT_ATOMS: atom_id res chain seq x y z
N MET A 1 0.51 -63.24 -57.18
CA MET A 1 -0.93 -63.12 -56.89
C MET A 1 -1.08 -61.97 -55.92
N GLN A 2 -1.72 -60.89 -56.38
CA GLN A 2 -1.99 -59.67 -55.62
C GLN A 2 -3.12 -59.96 -54.61
N ALA A 3 -2.98 -59.49 -53.38
CA ALA A 3 -4.10 -59.31 -52.46
C ALA A 3 -4.09 -57.86 -52.00
N GLN A 4 -4.96 -57.09 -52.65
CA GLN A 4 -5.24 -55.69 -52.40
C GLN A 4 -6.35 -55.64 -51.34
N THR A 5 -6.03 -55.19 -50.13
CA THR A 5 -7.03 -54.93 -49.08
C THR A 5 -7.40 -53.44 -49.08
N ALA A 6 -8.71 -53.21 -49.19
CA ALA A 6 -9.38 -51.92 -49.31
C ALA A 6 -9.34 -51.08 -48.01
N PRO A 7 -9.50 -49.74 -48.09
CA PRO A 7 -9.53 -48.86 -46.93
C PRO A 7 -10.87 -48.95 -46.18
N ALA A 8 -10.80 -48.83 -44.85
CA ALA A 8 -11.94 -48.83 -43.94
C ALA A 8 -12.85 -47.61 -44.18
N GLN A 9 -14.16 -47.87 -44.28
CA GLN A 9 -15.22 -46.88 -44.37
C GLN A 9 -15.32 -46.05 -43.09
N ALA A 10 -15.29 -44.72 -43.25
CA ALA A 10 -15.59 -43.76 -42.19
C ALA A 10 -17.09 -43.75 -41.89
N ALA A 11 -17.47 -43.86 -40.61
CA ALA A 11 -18.84 -43.67 -40.16
C ALA A 11 -19.27 -42.19 -40.27
N PRO A 12 -20.56 -41.87 -40.47
CA PRO A 12 -21.05 -40.51 -40.64
C PRO A 12 -20.96 -39.72 -39.32
N GLN A 13 -20.32 -38.55 -39.36
CA GLN A 13 -20.35 -37.59 -38.26
C GLN A 13 -21.74 -36.92 -38.18
N PRO A 14 -22.37 -36.83 -36.99
CA PRO A 14 -23.61 -36.08 -36.84
C PRO A 14 -23.36 -34.59 -37.08
N ALA A 15 -24.19 -33.99 -37.94
CA ALA A 15 -24.16 -32.57 -38.24
C ALA A 15 -24.39 -31.74 -36.96
N ILE A 16 -23.36 -30.99 -36.56
CA ILE A 16 -23.44 -30.04 -35.45
C ILE A 16 -24.26 -28.85 -35.95
N ALA A 17 -25.45 -28.64 -35.38
CA ALA A 17 -26.24 -27.44 -35.60
C ALA A 17 -25.43 -26.18 -35.23
N PRO A 18 -25.62 -25.04 -35.91
CA PRO A 18 -24.89 -23.81 -35.61
C PRO A 18 -25.17 -23.41 -34.15
N ALA A 19 -24.13 -23.40 -33.34
CA ALA A 19 -24.19 -22.90 -31.99
C ALA A 19 -24.63 -21.43 -32.04
N THR A 20 -25.78 -21.14 -31.43
CA THR A 20 -26.21 -19.78 -31.11
C THR A 20 -25.06 -19.12 -30.36
N ALA A 21 -24.49 -18.06 -30.94
CA ALA A 21 -23.39 -17.30 -30.35
C ALA A 21 -23.79 -16.87 -28.93
N ALA A 22 -23.04 -17.33 -27.93
CA ALA A 22 -23.15 -16.83 -26.57
C ALA A 22 -22.90 -15.32 -26.60
N ALA A 23 -23.82 -14.55 -26.02
CA ALA A 23 -23.66 -13.12 -25.83
C ALA A 23 -22.31 -12.84 -25.14
N PRO A 24 -21.55 -11.81 -25.57
CA PRO A 24 -20.29 -11.45 -24.93
C PRO A 24 -20.53 -11.21 -23.42
N PRO A 25 -19.66 -11.73 -22.53
CA PRO A 25 -19.76 -11.42 -21.11
C PRO A 25 -19.69 -9.89 -20.97
N ALA A 26 -20.62 -9.31 -20.21
CA ALA A 26 -20.69 -7.88 -19.95
C ALA A 26 -19.28 -7.33 -19.66
N GLY A 27 -18.78 -6.49 -20.58
CA GLY A 27 -17.40 -6.04 -20.58
C GLY A 27 -17.07 -5.30 -19.28
N ARG A 28 -15.95 -5.66 -18.65
CA ARG A 28 -15.39 -4.90 -17.52
C ARG A 28 -15.14 -3.46 -17.98
N ALA A 29 -15.63 -2.48 -17.22
CA ALA A 29 -15.41 -1.08 -17.54
C ALA A 29 -13.91 -0.77 -17.55
N THR A 30 -13.39 -0.33 -18.70
CA THR A 30 -12.02 0.13 -18.87
C THR A 30 -11.99 1.63 -19.06
N VAL A 31 -11.17 2.35 -18.28
CA VAL A 31 -10.85 3.76 -18.53
C VAL A 31 -9.53 3.84 -19.27
N THR A 32 -9.56 4.56 -20.38
CA THR A 32 -8.39 4.90 -21.16
C THR A 32 -7.68 6.08 -20.49
N VAL A 33 -6.53 5.84 -19.85
CA VAL A 33 -5.69 6.90 -19.25
C VAL A 33 -4.55 7.25 -20.20
N ILE A 34 -4.36 8.54 -20.46
CA ILE A 34 -3.19 9.06 -21.17
C ILE A 34 -2.10 9.29 -20.12
N ASN A 35 -1.01 8.53 -20.21
CA ASN A 35 0.14 8.70 -19.34
C ASN A 35 0.89 10.00 -19.68
N THR A 36 1.72 10.47 -18.75
CA THR A 36 2.57 11.68 -18.88
C THR A 36 3.52 11.66 -20.10
N ASP A 37 3.83 10.47 -20.57
CA ASP A 37 4.64 10.13 -21.75
C ASP A 37 3.82 10.06 -23.05
N GLY A 38 2.53 10.43 -23.02
CA GLY A 38 1.64 10.45 -24.19
C GLY A 38 1.10 9.08 -24.60
N THR A 39 1.52 8.00 -23.93
CA THR A 39 1.02 6.64 -24.17
C THR A 39 -0.37 6.46 -23.59
N THR A 40 -1.23 5.73 -24.31
CA THR A 40 -2.61 5.48 -23.89
C THR A 40 -2.72 4.07 -23.29
N GLN A 41 -3.16 3.96 -22.03
CA GLN A 41 -3.32 2.69 -21.35
C GLN A 41 -4.80 2.47 -20.97
N ASN A 42 -5.37 1.34 -21.38
CA ASN A 42 -6.69 0.92 -20.91
C ASN A 42 -6.52 0.29 -19.51
N LEU A 43 -6.97 1.01 -18.49
CA LEU A 43 -7.02 0.54 -17.12
C LEU A 43 -8.38 -0.08 -16.86
N LEU A 44 -8.40 -1.31 -16.35
CA LEU A 44 -9.63 -1.87 -15.79
C LEU A 44 -9.96 -1.09 -14.52
N ILE A 45 -11.15 -0.51 -14.47
CA ILE A 45 -11.65 0.14 -13.25
C ILE A 45 -12.12 -0.97 -12.30
N PRO A 46 -11.71 -0.95 -11.03
CA PRO A 46 -12.27 -1.83 -10.01
C PRO A 46 -13.75 -1.51 -9.84
N LEU A 47 -14.63 -2.47 -10.15
CA LEU A 47 -16.08 -2.29 -10.01
C LEU A 47 -16.58 -2.80 -8.66
N THR A 48 -15.81 -3.69 -8.00
CA THR A 48 -16.19 -4.30 -6.73
C THR A 48 -15.17 -4.01 -5.62
N ARG A 49 -15.58 -4.19 -4.35
CA ARG A 49 -14.67 -4.08 -3.19
C ARG A 49 -13.59 -5.16 -3.21
N GLN A 50 -13.92 -6.36 -3.71
CA GLN A 50 -12.97 -7.45 -3.85
C GLN A 50 -11.86 -7.06 -4.83
N ASP A 51 -12.20 -6.44 -5.96
CA ASP A 51 -11.21 -5.97 -6.94
C ASP A 51 -10.24 -4.95 -6.31
N VAL A 52 -10.74 -4.05 -5.45
CA VAL A 52 -9.90 -3.07 -4.74
C VAL A 52 -8.97 -3.77 -3.73
N ALA A 53 -9.47 -4.78 -3.00
CA ALA A 53 -8.65 -5.57 -2.07
C ALA A 53 -7.56 -6.34 -2.80
N ASP A 54 -7.89 -7.02 -3.90
CA ASP A 54 -6.96 -7.79 -4.73
C ASP A 54 -5.87 -6.87 -5.32
N LEU A 55 -6.23 -5.65 -5.74
CA LEU A 55 -5.26 -4.66 -6.22
C LEU A 55 -4.35 -4.12 -5.12
N ARG A 56 -4.86 -3.95 -3.89
CA ARG A 56 -4.03 -3.56 -2.74
C ARG A 56 -3.03 -4.66 -2.40
N GLU A 57 -3.48 -5.91 -2.31
CA GLU A 57 -2.61 -7.08 -2.08
C GLU A 57 -1.53 -7.18 -3.17
N ARG A 58 -1.93 -7.04 -4.46
CA ARG A 58 -0.98 -7.03 -5.57
C ARG A 58 0.05 -5.90 -5.44
N ARG A 59 -0.37 -4.70 -5.02
CA ARG A 59 0.56 -3.57 -4.80
C ARG A 59 1.55 -3.87 -3.69
N GLU A 60 1.11 -4.47 -2.59
CA GLU A 60 1.96 -4.87 -1.47
C GLU A 60 3.00 -5.91 -1.90
N GLU A 61 2.58 -6.93 -2.65
CA GLU A 61 3.48 -7.94 -3.21
C GLU A 61 4.49 -7.31 -4.18
N LEU A 62 4.07 -6.44 -5.10
CA LEU A 62 4.98 -5.73 -6.01
C LEU A 62 5.99 -4.87 -5.26
N SER A 63 5.57 -4.20 -4.18
CA SER A 63 6.47 -3.40 -3.31
C SER A 63 7.49 -4.26 -2.58
N SER A 64 7.07 -5.43 -2.07
CA SER A 64 7.96 -6.42 -1.46
C SER A 64 9.00 -6.93 -2.46
N GLN A 65 8.57 -7.24 -3.69
CA GLN A 65 9.46 -7.65 -4.77
C GLN A 65 10.44 -6.55 -5.18
N LEU A 66 9.98 -5.30 -5.27
CA LEU A 66 10.82 -4.14 -5.58
C LEU A 66 11.90 -3.97 -4.52
N THR A 67 11.53 -3.99 -3.24
CA THR A 67 12.46 -3.90 -2.11
C THR A 67 13.50 -5.01 -2.15
N SER A 68 13.05 -6.25 -2.39
CA SER A 68 13.92 -7.42 -2.52
C SER A 68 14.88 -7.30 -3.70
N ALA A 69 14.42 -6.80 -4.85
CA ALA A 69 15.23 -6.62 -6.03
C ALA A 69 16.26 -5.48 -5.84
N ALA A 70 15.85 -4.36 -5.25
CA ALA A 70 16.74 -3.25 -4.90
C ALA A 70 17.83 -3.67 -3.90
N GLY A 71 17.49 -4.49 -2.91
CA GLY A 71 18.46 -5.07 -1.98
C GLY A 71 19.46 -6.01 -2.66
N ARG A 72 19.05 -6.79 -3.66
CA ARG A 72 19.98 -7.59 -4.49
C ARG A 72 20.87 -6.71 -5.36
N ARG A 73 20.30 -5.67 -5.99
CA ARG A 73 21.05 -4.69 -6.80
C ARG A 73 22.16 -4.03 -5.99
N ARG A 74 21.84 -3.58 -4.78
CA ARG A 74 22.81 -2.92 -3.89
C ARG A 74 23.98 -3.84 -3.54
N ARG A 75 23.70 -5.08 -3.13
CA ARG A 75 24.74 -6.10 -2.86
C ARG A 75 25.61 -6.36 -4.08
N LEU A 76 25.00 -6.51 -5.26
CA LEU A 76 25.74 -6.75 -6.50
C LEU A 76 26.63 -5.56 -6.90
N ALA A 77 26.16 -4.33 -6.67
CA ALA A 77 26.94 -3.13 -6.91
C ALA A 77 28.11 -2.99 -5.90
N GLU A 78 27.91 -3.41 -4.64
CA GLU A 78 28.97 -3.49 -3.64
C GLU A 78 30.00 -4.55 -4.02
N ASP A 79 29.59 -5.73 -4.47
CA ASP A 79 30.47 -6.81 -4.94
C ASP A 79 31.32 -6.36 -6.14
N LEU A 80 30.71 -5.63 -7.09
CA LEU A 80 31.41 -5.02 -8.23
C LEU A 80 32.42 -3.97 -7.81
N ARG A 81 32.10 -3.16 -6.79
CA ARG A 81 33.02 -2.15 -6.25
C ARG A 81 34.18 -2.78 -5.48
N ALA A 82 33.91 -3.88 -4.76
CA ALA A 82 34.92 -4.62 -4.03
C ALA A 82 35.85 -5.43 -4.95
N ASN A 83 35.35 -5.85 -6.12
CA ASN A 83 36.09 -6.65 -7.10
C ASN A 83 36.10 -5.96 -8.48
N PRO A 84 36.82 -4.83 -8.63
CA PRO A 84 36.80 -4.02 -9.85
C PRO A 84 37.51 -4.69 -11.05
N GLU A 85 38.30 -5.73 -10.80
CA GLU A 85 39.15 -6.40 -11.79
C GLU A 85 38.87 -7.92 -11.73
N GLY A 86 38.73 -8.57 -12.89
CA GLY A 86 38.65 -10.02 -12.98
C GLY A 86 37.55 -10.56 -13.93
N PRO A 87 37.65 -11.84 -14.32
CA PRO A 87 36.75 -12.46 -15.30
C PRO A 87 35.28 -12.54 -14.82
N ALA A 88 35.03 -12.42 -13.51
CA ALA A 88 33.68 -12.40 -12.95
C ALA A 88 32.93 -11.08 -13.20
N ARG A 89 33.65 -9.97 -13.46
CA ARG A 89 33.08 -8.61 -13.56
C ARG A 89 32.00 -8.51 -14.62
N THR A 90 32.27 -8.97 -15.84
CA THR A 90 31.30 -8.94 -16.95
C THR A 90 30.01 -9.68 -16.61
N GLY A 91 30.11 -10.79 -15.88
CA GLY A 91 28.94 -11.55 -15.42
C GLY A 91 28.13 -10.81 -14.36
N LEU A 92 28.78 -10.09 -13.45
CA LEU A 92 28.11 -9.26 -12.44
C LEU A 92 27.45 -8.03 -13.09
N GLU A 93 28.10 -7.37 -14.04
CA GLU A 93 27.53 -6.24 -14.80
C GLU A 93 26.29 -6.68 -15.58
N GLY A 94 26.32 -7.85 -16.23
CA GLY A 94 25.15 -8.41 -16.91
C GLY A 94 23.99 -8.69 -15.96
N ARG A 95 24.26 -9.27 -14.77
CA ARG A 95 23.24 -9.48 -13.73
C ARG A 95 22.67 -8.17 -13.20
N LEU A 96 23.48 -7.13 -13.09
CA LEU A 96 23.05 -5.80 -12.65
C LEU A 96 22.09 -5.18 -13.66
N ALA A 97 22.41 -5.24 -14.95
CA ALA A 97 21.52 -4.75 -16.01
C ALA A 97 20.17 -5.48 -16.03
N VAL A 98 20.14 -6.79 -15.82
CA VAL A 98 18.88 -7.55 -15.71
C VAL A 98 18.06 -7.12 -14.49
N LEU A 99 18.71 -6.90 -13.34
CA LEU A 99 18.02 -6.39 -12.14
C LEU A 99 17.45 -4.99 -12.38
N ASP A 100 18.20 -4.11 -13.05
CA ASP A 100 17.77 -2.74 -13.33
C ASP A 100 16.51 -2.70 -14.20
N ASN A 101 16.46 -3.52 -15.25
CA ASN A 101 15.25 -3.68 -16.07
C ASN A 101 14.07 -4.19 -15.24
N ARG A 102 14.30 -5.15 -14.33
CA ARG A 102 13.24 -5.67 -13.46
C ARG A 102 12.74 -4.61 -12.47
N LEU A 103 13.62 -3.77 -11.92
CA LEU A 103 13.21 -2.67 -11.04
C LEU A 103 12.32 -1.68 -11.80
N ALA A 104 12.73 -1.25 -12.99
CA ALA A 104 11.94 -0.34 -13.81
C ALA A 104 10.55 -0.91 -14.15
N GLN A 105 10.49 -2.22 -14.46
CA GLN A 105 9.22 -2.90 -14.68
C GLN A 105 8.32 -2.92 -13.43
N LEU A 106 8.87 -3.28 -12.27
CA LEU A 106 8.13 -3.32 -11.01
C LEU A 106 7.61 -1.94 -10.61
N GLU A 107 8.40 -0.89 -10.81
CA GLU A 107 7.97 0.50 -10.59
C GLU A 107 6.82 0.89 -11.52
N GLY A 108 6.90 0.53 -12.80
CA GLY A 108 5.83 0.74 -13.77
C GLY A 108 4.53 0.01 -13.40
N ASP A 109 4.63 -1.24 -12.96
CA ASP A 109 3.49 -2.06 -12.52
C ASP A 109 2.83 -1.48 -11.26
N ILE A 110 3.63 -0.99 -10.30
CA ILE A 110 3.14 -0.29 -9.10
C ILE A 110 2.42 1.00 -9.50
N ALA A 111 2.99 1.80 -10.41
CA ALA A 111 2.37 3.03 -10.88
C ALA A 111 1.03 2.76 -11.58
N SER A 112 0.98 1.75 -12.45
CA SER A 112 -0.25 1.31 -13.11
C SER A 112 -1.31 0.85 -12.11
N THR A 113 -0.92 0.04 -11.12
CA THR A 113 -1.82 -0.43 -10.06
C THR A 113 -2.32 0.73 -9.18
N GLY A 114 -1.46 1.70 -8.89
CA GLY A 114 -1.80 2.92 -8.18
C GLY A 114 -2.86 3.75 -8.91
N ARG A 115 -2.73 3.91 -10.22
CA ARG A 115 -3.75 4.57 -11.06
C ARG A 115 -5.08 3.81 -11.09
N GLN A 116 -5.06 2.48 -11.07
CA GLN A 116 -6.28 1.67 -11.02
C GLN A 116 -7.00 1.85 -9.66
N LEU A 117 -6.25 1.88 -8.57
CA LEU A 117 -6.78 2.15 -7.23
C LEU A 117 -7.32 3.58 -7.10
N SER A 118 -6.67 4.58 -7.69
CA SER A 118 -7.14 5.96 -7.65
C SER A 118 -8.38 6.19 -8.54
N ALA A 119 -8.56 5.39 -9.59
CA ALA A 119 -9.75 5.40 -10.42
C ALA A 119 -10.96 4.67 -9.79
N ALA A 120 -10.78 3.98 -8.66
CA ALA A 120 -11.87 3.26 -7.99
C ALA A 120 -12.89 4.23 -7.35
N PRO A 121 -14.21 3.96 -7.45
CA PRO A 121 -15.25 4.77 -6.81
C PRO A 121 -15.02 4.95 -5.30
N GLN A 122 -15.13 6.19 -4.78
CA GLN A 122 -14.85 6.53 -3.38
C GLN A 122 -15.67 5.71 -2.36
N GLY A 123 -16.89 5.29 -2.73
CA GLY A 123 -17.76 4.44 -1.89
C GLY A 123 -17.25 3.00 -1.67
N LEU A 124 -16.26 2.54 -2.44
CA LEU A 124 -15.58 1.26 -2.24
C LEU A 124 -14.34 1.38 -1.34
N ILE A 125 -13.72 2.57 -1.33
CA ILE A 125 -12.49 2.87 -0.58
C ILE A 125 -12.82 3.25 0.88
N ALA A 126 -13.94 3.93 1.13
CA ALA A 126 -14.30 4.49 2.44
C ALA A 126 -14.92 3.49 3.43
N SER A 127 -15.38 2.31 2.97
CA SER A 127 -16.04 1.32 3.82
C SER A 127 -15.08 0.32 4.48
N GLU A 128 -13.85 0.73 4.77
CA GLU A 128 -12.85 -0.02 5.56
C GLU A 128 -13.22 -0.04 7.07
N GLY A 129 -14.53 -0.12 7.37
CA GLY A 129 -15.01 -0.57 8.66
C GLY A 129 -14.91 -2.09 8.68
N ILE A 130 -13.93 -2.60 9.42
CA ILE A 130 -13.72 -3.98 9.86
C ILE A 130 -14.75 -4.95 9.25
N SER A 131 -14.39 -5.61 8.15
CA SER A 131 -15.16 -6.74 7.64
C SER A 131 -14.95 -7.93 8.59
N LEU A 132 -15.69 -7.95 9.71
CA LEU A 132 -15.78 -9.04 10.68
C LEU A 132 -16.42 -10.33 10.12
N ASN A 133 -16.75 -10.35 8.83
CA ASN A 133 -17.53 -11.41 8.21
C ASN A 133 -16.67 -12.40 7.41
N ARG A 134 -15.50 -12.77 7.93
CA ARG A 134 -14.72 -13.90 7.43
C ARG A 134 -14.49 -14.87 8.58
N ASP A 135 -15.42 -15.81 8.71
CA ASP A 135 -15.30 -17.09 9.42
C ASP A 135 -14.52 -17.05 10.74
N ILE A 136 -14.88 -16.13 11.65
CA ILE A 136 -14.40 -16.21 13.03
C ILE A 136 -15.23 -17.32 13.70
N PRO A 137 -14.62 -18.43 14.17
CA PRO A 137 -15.35 -19.46 14.88
C PRO A 137 -16.06 -18.82 16.08
N GLU A 138 -17.34 -19.15 16.31
CA GLU A 138 -18.17 -18.65 17.43
C GLU A 138 -17.38 -18.63 18.76
N ASN A 139 -16.59 -19.67 18.97
CA ASN A 139 -15.71 -19.90 20.12
C ASN A 139 -14.69 -18.77 20.30
N VAL A 140 -14.10 -18.26 19.22
CA VAL A 140 -13.07 -17.21 19.25
C VAL A 140 -13.70 -15.87 19.62
N MET A 141 -14.89 -15.56 19.09
CA MET A 141 -15.63 -14.34 19.45
C MET A 141 -16.06 -14.34 20.92
N GLN A 142 -16.51 -15.49 21.43
CA GLN A 142 -16.83 -15.67 22.85
C GLN A 142 -15.59 -15.57 23.75
N ILE A 143 -14.48 -16.22 23.39
CA ILE A 143 -13.24 -16.18 24.18
C ILE A 143 -12.65 -14.75 24.18
N SER A 144 -12.63 -14.05 23.05
CA SER A 144 -12.14 -12.67 22.99
C SER A 144 -13.03 -11.69 23.74
N GLY A 145 -14.35 -11.93 23.73
CA GLY A 145 -15.31 -11.13 24.51
C GLY A 145 -15.06 -11.26 26.02
N VAL A 146 -14.93 -12.50 26.50
CA VAL A 146 -14.63 -12.78 27.92
C VAL A 146 -13.28 -12.19 28.31
N PHE A 147 -12.23 -12.38 27.50
CA PHE A 147 -10.92 -11.78 27.77
C PHE A 147 -10.99 -10.25 27.87
N THR A 148 -11.73 -9.60 26.96
CA THR A 148 -11.88 -8.14 26.97
C THR A 148 -12.59 -7.65 28.24
N VAL A 149 -13.69 -8.30 28.63
CA VAL A 149 -14.49 -7.91 29.80
C VAL A 149 -13.79 -8.24 31.12
N PHE A 150 -13.05 -9.34 31.20
CA PHE A 150 -12.42 -9.77 32.45
C PHE A 150 -10.96 -9.33 32.62
N VAL A 151 -10.26 -8.96 31.55
CA VAL A 151 -8.85 -8.54 31.61
C VAL A 151 -8.69 -7.07 31.22
N LEU A 152 -9.12 -6.69 30.02
CA LEU A 152 -8.90 -5.33 29.53
C LEU A 152 -9.77 -4.29 30.23
N PHE A 153 -11.04 -4.61 30.50
CA PHE A 153 -11.97 -3.70 31.18
C PHE A 153 -11.50 -3.30 32.60
N PRO A 154 -11.10 -4.22 33.51
CA PRO A 154 -10.59 -3.82 34.82
C PRO A 154 -9.27 -3.05 34.74
N ILE A 155 -8.40 -3.35 33.78
CA ILE A 155 -7.17 -2.57 33.54
C ILE A 155 -7.52 -1.14 33.10
N ALA A 156 -8.44 -0.98 32.16
CA ALA A 156 -8.92 0.33 31.72
C ALA A 156 -9.54 1.13 32.89
N LEU A 157 -10.32 0.47 33.74
CA LEU A 157 -10.91 1.07 34.93
C LEU A 157 -9.85 1.48 35.98
N ALA A 158 -8.77 0.71 36.11
CA ALA A 158 -7.64 1.04 36.97
C ALA A 158 -6.89 2.29 36.47
N PHE A 159 -6.64 2.40 35.16
CA PHE A 159 -6.05 3.60 34.56
C PHE A 159 -6.97 4.82 34.68
N ALA A 160 -8.27 4.65 34.44
CA ALA A 160 -9.26 5.71 34.62
C ALA A 160 -9.29 6.22 36.07
N ARG A 161 -9.28 5.33 37.06
CA ARG A 161 -9.18 5.70 38.49
C ARG A 161 -7.87 6.39 38.82
N ARG A 162 -6.76 5.92 38.25
CA ARG A 162 -5.43 6.52 38.46
C ARG A 162 -5.38 7.95 37.92
N MET A 163 -5.97 8.21 36.75
CA MET A 163 -6.09 9.57 36.22
C MET A 163 -6.97 10.45 37.11
N TRP A 164 -8.11 9.95 37.57
CA TRP A 164 -9.00 10.74 38.44
C TRP A 164 -8.40 11.06 39.81
N LYS A 165 -7.54 10.20 40.36
CA LYS A 165 -6.85 10.47 41.63
C LYS A 165 -5.52 11.23 41.46
N GLY A 166 -4.97 11.32 40.24
CA GLY A 166 -3.66 11.90 39.97
C GLY A 166 -3.68 13.31 39.37
N THR A 167 -4.75 13.73 38.68
CA THR A 167 -4.77 14.99 37.92
C THR A 167 -5.40 16.17 38.70
N GLY A 168 -5.56 16.04 40.02
CA GLY A 168 -5.98 17.14 40.91
C GLY A 168 -4.84 17.95 41.53
N ARG A 169 -3.56 17.60 41.27
CA ARG A 169 -2.39 18.27 41.89
C ARG A 169 -1.23 18.55 40.93
N GLN A 170 -1.53 18.74 39.65
CA GLN A 170 -0.69 19.52 38.76
C GLN A 170 -1.59 20.52 38.04
N SER A 171 -2.05 21.52 38.80
CA SER A 171 -1.93 22.86 38.25
C SER A 171 -0.46 23.00 37.89
N VAL A 172 -0.14 22.91 36.60
CA VAL A 172 1.05 23.57 36.09
C VAL A 172 0.84 25.02 36.49
N GLN A 173 1.36 25.38 37.65
CA GLN A 173 1.60 26.75 37.99
C GLN A 173 2.51 27.17 36.84
N ALA A 174 1.97 27.94 35.91
CA ALA A 174 2.77 28.61 34.91
C ALA A 174 3.73 29.46 35.74
N VAL A 175 4.92 28.91 36.01
CA VAL A 175 6.03 29.67 36.51
C VAL A 175 6.35 30.59 35.34
N PHE A 176 5.71 31.75 35.32
CA PHE A 176 6.20 32.87 34.54
C PHE A 176 7.66 33.03 34.97
N PRO A 177 8.63 32.83 34.06
CA PRO A 177 10.03 32.97 34.40
C PRO A 177 10.20 34.38 34.96
N GLN A 178 10.77 34.55 36.15
CA GLN A 178 11.05 35.89 36.68
C GLN A 178 11.94 36.71 35.73
N GLU A 179 12.69 36.04 34.85
CA GLU A 179 13.37 36.66 33.71
C GLU A 179 12.44 37.39 32.74
N SER A 180 11.23 36.87 32.48
CA SER A 180 10.27 37.53 31.59
C SER A 180 9.67 38.79 32.21
N ALA A 181 9.48 38.82 33.54
CA ALA A 181 9.11 40.03 34.26
C ALA A 181 10.24 41.07 34.26
N GLN A 182 11.49 40.66 34.51
CA GLN A 182 12.66 41.57 34.46
C GLN A 182 12.93 42.11 33.05
N ARG A 183 12.65 41.34 32.00
CA ARG A 183 12.76 41.80 30.61
C ARG A 183 11.70 42.84 30.27
N LEU A 184 10.48 42.71 30.79
CA LEU A 184 9.43 43.71 30.61
C LEU A 184 9.76 45.02 31.34
N GLU A 185 10.28 44.95 32.56
CA GLU A 185 10.64 46.14 33.33
C GLU A 185 11.85 46.91 32.73
N ARG A 186 12.80 46.19 32.11
CA ARG A 186 13.87 46.83 31.32
C ARG A 186 13.38 47.46 30.02
N LEU A 187 12.31 46.93 29.42
CA LEU A 187 11.68 47.52 28.24
C LEU A 187 10.87 48.78 28.61
N GLU A 188 10.25 48.81 29.78
CA GLU A 188 9.56 49.99 30.32
C GLU A 188 10.55 51.15 30.55
N GLN A 189 11.66 50.90 31.24
CA GLN A 189 12.71 51.92 31.43
C GLN A 189 13.38 52.39 30.13
N GLY A 190 13.55 51.48 29.14
CA GLY A 190 14.08 51.84 27.83
C GLY A 190 13.11 52.70 27.00
N MET A 191 11.80 52.52 27.18
CA MET A 191 10.76 53.31 26.52
C MET A 191 10.65 54.72 27.10
N GLU A 192 10.74 54.87 28.43
CA GLU A 192 10.72 56.20 29.08
C GLU A 192 11.92 57.07 28.68
N ALA A 193 13.08 56.46 28.39
CA ALA A 193 14.27 57.19 27.92
C ALA A 193 14.14 57.75 26.49
N ILE A 194 13.29 57.16 25.63
CA ILE A 194 13.06 57.63 24.25
C ILE A 194 12.02 58.76 24.20
N ALA A 195 11.17 58.89 25.21
CA ALA A 195 10.17 59.97 25.29
C ALA A 195 10.75 61.30 25.81
N ILE A 196 12.01 61.32 26.26
CA ILE A 196 12.71 62.50 26.81
C ILE A 196 13.74 63.09 25.82
N GLU A 197 13.64 62.79 24.53
CA GLU A 197 14.47 63.47 23.52
C GLU A 197 13.64 63.88 22.30
N ILE A 198 12.48 64.49 22.57
CA ILE A 198 11.68 65.24 21.57
C ILE A 198 10.95 66.43 22.26
N GLU A 199 11.68 67.23 23.03
CA GLU A 199 11.32 68.62 23.36
C GLU A 199 12.52 69.55 23.14
#